data_AF-A0AAP0B466-F1
#
_entry.id   AF-A0AAP0B466-F1
#
_cell.length_a   1.000
_cell.length_b   1.000
_cell.length_c   1.000
_cell.angle_alpha   90.00
_cell.angle_beta   90.00
_cell.angle_gamma   90.00
#
_symmetry.space_group_name_H-M   'P 1'
#
loop_
_entity.id
_entity.type
_entity.pdbx_description
1 polymer ?
#
loop_
_entity_poly.entity_id
_entity_poly.type
_entity_poly.pdbx_seq_one_letter_code
_entity_poly.pdbx_strand_id
1 'polypeptide(L)'
;MLGSLTIVVAHHMYSMPPYPYLAIDYGTQLSLFTHHMWIGGFLIVGAAAHAAIFMVRDYDPIISHLNWACIFLGFHSFGLYIHNDTMSALGRPQDMFSDTAIQLQPIFAQWVQNTHALAPSVTAPGTTTSTSLTWGGGELIAVGGKVALLPIPLGTADFLVHHIHAFTIHVTVLILLKGVLFARSSRLIPDKANLGFRFLVMMAW
;
A
#
# COMPACT_ATOMS: atom_id res chain seq x y z
N MET A 1 -8.77 -11.74 -6.56
CA MET A 1 -9.73 -10.77 -6.00
C MET A 1 -9.91 -10.89 -4.50
N LEU A 2 -10.16 -12.09 -3.93
CA LEU A 2 -10.36 -12.26 -2.48
C LEU A 2 -9.25 -11.62 -1.62
N GLY A 3 -7.98 -11.79 -1.99
CA GLY A 3 -6.85 -11.18 -1.29
C GLY A 3 -6.87 -9.64 -1.25
N SER A 4 -7.27 -8.99 -2.34
CA SER A 4 -7.44 -7.53 -2.35
C SER A 4 -8.64 -7.10 -1.51
N LEU A 5 -9.72 -7.88 -1.51
CA LEU A 5 -10.90 -7.59 -0.70
C LEU A 5 -10.60 -7.60 0.80
N THR A 6 -9.81 -8.56 1.30
CA THR A 6 -9.43 -8.58 2.73
C THR A 6 -8.56 -7.37 3.12
N ILE A 7 -7.70 -6.87 2.23
CA ILE A 7 -6.96 -5.61 2.47
C ILE A 7 -7.92 -4.42 2.57
N VAL A 8 -8.91 -4.35 1.67
CA VAL A 8 -9.95 -3.30 1.73
C VAL A 8 -10.77 -3.41 3.03
N VAL A 9 -11.12 -4.62 3.46
CA VAL A 9 -11.79 -4.85 4.75
C VAL A 9 -10.95 -4.31 5.91
N ALA A 10 -9.63 -4.55 5.92
CA ALA A 10 -8.74 -4.00 6.94
C ALA A 10 -8.83 -2.46 6.99
N HIS A 11 -8.71 -1.79 5.83
CA HIS A 11 -8.80 -0.34 5.72
C HIS A 11 -10.17 0.22 6.13
N HIS A 12 -11.25 -0.46 5.79
CA HIS A 12 -12.60 -0.04 6.18
C HIS A 12 -12.85 -0.24 7.69
N MET A 13 -12.43 -1.35 8.28
CA MET A 13 -12.74 -1.66 9.69
C MET A 13 -12.04 -0.75 10.69
N TYR A 14 -10.81 -0.29 10.40
CA TYR A 14 -10.11 0.62 11.32
C TYR A 14 -10.66 2.05 11.27
N SER A 15 -11.10 2.50 10.08
CA SER A 15 -11.61 3.85 9.86
C SER A 15 -13.13 3.96 10.10
N MET A 16 -13.87 2.86 9.95
CA MET A 16 -15.31 2.76 10.20
C MET A 16 -15.59 1.53 11.10
N PRO A 17 -15.27 1.58 12.40
CA PRO A 17 -15.42 0.47 13.33
C PRO A 17 -16.87 -0.03 13.39
N PRO A 18 -17.18 -1.25 12.91
CA PRO A 18 -18.57 -1.70 12.76
C PRO A 18 -19.17 -2.31 14.03
N TYR A 19 -18.36 -2.53 15.08
CA TYR A 19 -18.79 -3.20 16.31
C TYR A 19 -18.75 -2.25 17.51
N PRO A 20 -19.72 -2.34 18.45
CA PRO A 20 -19.71 -1.57 19.69
C PRO A 20 -18.40 -1.75 20.47
N TYR A 21 -17.87 -0.65 21.01
CA TYR A 21 -16.64 -0.60 21.82
C TYR A 21 -15.35 -1.04 21.12
N LEU A 22 -15.40 -1.47 19.85
CA LEU A 22 -14.21 -1.86 19.09
C LEU A 22 -13.22 -0.70 18.94
N ALA A 23 -13.73 0.51 18.67
CA ALA A 23 -12.91 1.70 18.44
C ALA A 23 -12.00 2.07 19.63
N ILE A 24 -12.37 1.68 20.86
CA ILE A 24 -11.59 1.95 22.08
C ILE A 24 -10.79 0.74 22.57
N ASP A 25 -10.91 -0.39 21.89
CA ASP A 25 -10.06 -1.56 22.05
C ASP A 25 -8.96 -1.54 20.97
N TYR A 26 -7.93 -0.75 21.23
CA TYR A 26 -6.82 -0.53 20.31
C TYR A 26 -6.09 -1.83 19.95
N GLY A 27 -6.01 -2.78 20.89
CA GLY A 27 -5.35 -4.06 20.66
C GLY A 27 -6.11 -4.89 19.62
N THR A 28 -7.43 -4.94 19.74
CA THR A 28 -8.27 -5.65 18.75
C THR A 28 -8.26 -4.94 17.40
N GLN A 29 -8.32 -3.61 17.35
CA GLN A 29 -8.22 -2.85 16.09
C GLN A 29 -6.90 -3.13 15.34
N LEU A 30 -5.77 -3.00 16.03
CA LEU A 30 -4.46 -3.30 15.45
C LEU A 30 -4.38 -4.75 14.97
N SER A 31 -4.82 -5.69 15.81
CA SER A 31 -4.78 -7.12 15.50
C SER A 31 -5.62 -7.46 14.26
N LEU A 32 -6.84 -6.96 14.17
CA LEU A 32 -7.73 -7.21 13.03
C LEU A 32 -7.19 -6.59 11.74
N PHE A 33 -6.67 -5.37 11.81
CA PHE A 33 -6.05 -4.72 10.65
C PHE A 33 -4.87 -5.56 10.15
N THR A 34 -3.88 -5.84 11.00
CA THR A 34 -2.69 -6.61 10.64
C THR A 34 -3.06 -8.01 10.13
N HIS A 35 -4.01 -8.69 10.78
CA HIS A 35 -4.48 -10.02 10.37
C HIS A 35 -5.03 -10.03 8.95
N HIS A 36 -5.96 -9.13 8.63
CA HIS A 36 -6.58 -9.07 7.30
C HIS A 36 -5.60 -8.60 6.21
N MET A 37 -4.65 -7.72 6.55
CA MET A 37 -3.56 -7.32 5.65
C MET A 37 -2.67 -8.51 5.29
N TRP A 38 -2.27 -9.34 6.27
CA TRP A 38 -1.45 -10.53 6.02
C TRP A 38 -2.18 -11.59 5.19
N ILE A 39 -3.42 -11.91 5.55
CA ILE A 39 -4.23 -12.85 4.75
C ILE A 39 -4.35 -12.36 3.31
N GLY A 40 -4.54 -11.06 3.12
CA GLY A 40 -4.60 -10.46 1.79
C GLY A 40 -3.34 -10.64 0.97
N GLY A 41 -2.18 -10.35 1.57
CA GLY A 41 -0.89 -10.59 0.96
C GLY A 41 -0.71 -12.05 0.52
N PHE A 42 -0.98 -13.01 1.42
CA PHE A 42 -0.86 -14.44 1.11
C PHE A 42 -1.78 -14.87 -0.04
N LEU A 43 -3.04 -14.42 -0.04
CA LEU A 43 -3.99 -14.76 -1.10
C LEU A 43 -3.63 -14.12 -2.46
N ILE A 44 -3.06 -12.91 -2.47
CA ILE A 44 -2.58 -12.26 -3.70
C ILE A 44 -1.38 -13.03 -4.28
N VAL A 45 -0.39 -13.37 -3.45
CA VAL A 45 0.77 -14.16 -3.88
C VAL A 45 0.33 -15.54 -4.35
N GLY A 46 -0.58 -16.19 -3.63
CA GLY A 46 -1.17 -17.47 -4.03
C GLY A 46 -1.88 -17.41 -5.37
N ALA A 47 -2.62 -16.33 -5.66
CA ALA A 47 -3.26 -16.15 -6.96
C ALA A 47 -2.24 -16.05 -8.10
N ALA A 48 -1.13 -15.34 -7.91
CA ALA A 48 -0.05 -15.28 -8.90
C ALA A 48 0.64 -16.64 -9.10
N ALA A 49 0.83 -17.42 -8.03
CA ALA A 49 1.36 -18.77 -8.14
C ALA A 49 0.45 -19.68 -9.00
N HIS A 50 -0.87 -19.64 -8.76
CA HIS A 50 -1.83 -20.38 -9.57
C HIS A 50 -1.90 -19.86 -11.02
N ALA A 51 -1.74 -18.56 -11.23
CA ALA A 51 -1.62 -18.00 -12.58
C ALA A 51 -0.39 -18.58 -13.29
N ALA A 52 0.77 -18.63 -12.64
CA ALA A 52 1.99 -19.19 -13.23
C ALA A 52 1.85 -20.69 -13.55
N ILE A 53 1.13 -21.46 -12.72
CA ILE A 53 0.77 -22.86 -13.01
C ILE A 53 -0.15 -22.95 -14.25
N PHE A 54 -1.10 -22.03 -14.38
CA PHE A 54 -2.08 -22.00 -15.46
C PHE A 54 -1.52 -21.48 -16.80
N MET A 55 -0.44 -20.68 -16.78
CA MET A 55 -0.11 -19.77 -17.88
C MET A 55 0.05 -20.38 -19.27
N VAL A 56 -0.37 -19.55 -20.24
CA VAL A 56 -0.37 -19.74 -21.69
C VAL A 56 0.14 -18.43 -22.32
N ARG A 57 1.24 -18.53 -23.09
CA ARG A 57 1.90 -17.51 -23.95
C ARG A 57 2.94 -16.57 -23.34
N ASP A 58 3.89 -16.19 -24.21
CA ASP A 58 5.00 -15.29 -23.98
C ASP A 58 4.61 -13.84 -24.35
N TYR A 59 4.85 -12.88 -23.45
CA TYR A 59 4.69 -11.44 -23.73
C TYR A 59 5.76 -10.64 -22.98
N ASP A 60 6.62 -9.94 -23.72
CA ASP A 60 7.91 -9.40 -23.25
C ASP A 60 7.92 -7.89 -22.84
N PRO A 61 7.08 -6.97 -23.37
CA PRO A 61 7.37 -5.53 -23.22
C PRO A 61 7.01 -4.89 -21.87
N ILE A 62 6.24 -5.55 -21.00
CA ILE A 62 5.72 -4.92 -19.76
C ILE A 62 6.72 -4.95 -18.59
N ILE A 63 7.64 -5.91 -18.56
CA ILE A 63 8.54 -6.13 -17.40
C ILE A 63 9.66 -5.08 -17.32
N SER A 64 10.18 -4.58 -18.45
CA SER A 64 11.21 -3.55 -18.46
C SER A 64 10.70 -2.21 -17.92
N HIS A 65 9.48 -1.82 -18.28
CA HIS A 65 8.83 -0.60 -17.77
C HIS A 65 8.55 -0.71 -16.27
N LEU A 66 8.06 -1.85 -15.80
CA LEU A 66 7.81 -2.06 -14.38
C LEU A 66 9.11 -2.10 -13.56
N ASN A 67 10.21 -2.62 -14.13
CA ASN A 67 11.54 -2.52 -13.53
C ASN A 67 11.99 -1.06 -13.39
N TRP A 68 11.88 -0.27 -14.46
CA TRP A 68 12.18 1.17 -14.40
C TRP A 68 11.36 1.88 -13.32
N ALA A 69 10.05 1.60 -13.23
CA ALA A 69 9.19 2.18 -12.20
C ALA A 69 9.61 1.79 -10.79
N CYS A 70 10.03 0.54 -10.55
CA CYS A 70 10.53 0.09 -9.25
C CYS A 70 11.82 0.81 -8.87
N ILE A 71 12.76 0.99 -9.81
CA ILE A 71 14.00 1.74 -9.59
C ILE A 71 13.68 3.20 -9.25
N PHE A 72 12.83 3.83 -10.06
CA PHE A 72 12.39 5.20 -9.84
C PHE A 72 11.77 5.37 -8.45
N LEU A 73 10.80 4.54 -8.09
CA LEU A 73 10.13 4.59 -6.79
C LEU A 73 11.13 4.36 -5.64
N GLY A 74 12.07 3.43 -5.76
CA GLY A 74 13.08 3.18 -4.72
C GLY A 74 13.94 4.42 -4.43
N PHE A 75 14.46 5.07 -5.47
CA PHE A 75 15.25 6.30 -5.31
C PHE A 75 14.44 7.49 -4.77
N HIS A 76 13.17 7.63 -5.18
CA HIS A 76 12.32 8.78 -4.83
C HIS A 76 11.39 8.51 -3.63
N SER A 77 11.60 7.41 -2.89
CA SER A 77 10.92 7.13 -1.62
C SER A 77 11.93 6.79 -0.53
N PHE A 78 12.52 5.60 -0.57
CA PHE A 78 13.52 5.17 0.40
C PHE A 78 14.78 6.05 0.37
N GLY A 79 15.19 6.52 -0.82
CA GLY A 79 16.29 7.47 -0.95
C GLY A 79 16.06 8.78 -0.18
N LEU A 80 14.81 9.23 -0.02
CA LEU A 80 14.48 10.43 0.74
C LEU A 80 14.66 10.22 2.26
N TYR A 81 14.46 8.99 2.76
CA TYR A 81 14.78 8.66 4.15
C TYR A 81 16.29 8.71 4.40
N ILE A 82 17.10 8.15 3.48
CA ILE A 82 18.57 8.23 3.58
C ILE A 82 19.05 9.68 3.52
N HIS A 83 18.45 10.50 2.64
CA HIS A 83 18.70 11.94 2.59
C HIS A 83 18.42 12.60 3.94
N ASN A 84 17.25 12.34 4.53
CA ASN A 84 16.86 12.89 5.82
C ASN A 84 17.80 12.48 6.95
N ASP A 85 18.18 11.20 7.03
CA ASP A 85 19.15 10.72 8.02
C ASP A 85 20.50 11.42 7.88
N THR A 86 20.97 11.60 6.64
CA THR A 86 22.24 12.28 6.36
C THR A 86 22.17 13.77 6.73
N MET A 87 21.10 14.47 6.35
CA MET A 87 20.94 15.90 6.69
C MET A 87 20.79 16.11 8.19
N SER A 88 20.05 15.24 8.88
CA SER A 88 19.93 15.27 10.34
C SER A 88 21.30 15.04 11.00
N ALA A 89 22.06 14.03 10.56
CA ALA A 89 23.39 13.74 11.10
C ALA A 89 24.42 14.86 10.84
N LEU A 90 24.30 15.57 9.71
CA LEU A 90 25.12 16.73 9.38
C LEU A 90 24.70 18.02 10.10
N GLY A 91 23.68 17.97 10.97
CA GLY A 91 23.17 19.14 11.69
C GLY A 91 22.46 20.15 10.77
N ARG A 92 21.85 19.68 9.68
CA ARG A 92 21.15 20.49 8.67
C ARG A 92 19.64 20.20 8.62
N PRO A 93 18.89 20.38 9.72
CA PRO A 93 17.46 20.05 9.75
C PRO A 93 16.61 20.88 8.77
N GLN A 94 17.07 22.08 8.40
CA GLN A 94 16.42 22.93 7.40
C GLN A 94 16.46 22.36 5.98
N ASP A 95 17.35 21.40 5.70
CA ASP A 95 17.50 20.76 4.39
C ASP A 95 16.81 19.38 4.33
N MET A 96 16.06 19.02 5.37
CA MET A 96 15.29 17.78 5.43
C MET A 96 13.94 17.90 4.72
N PHE A 97 13.44 16.78 4.20
CA PHE A 97 12.05 16.64 3.79
C PHE A 97 11.17 16.41 5.01
N SER A 98 10.48 17.45 5.48
CA SER A 98 9.62 17.43 6.66
C SER A 98 8.59 18.57 6.61
N ASP A 99 7.61 18.55 7.52
CA ASP A 99 6.60 19.61 7.59
C ASP A 99 7.15 20.97 8.04
N THR A 100 8.35 21.00 8.66
CA THR A 100 8.98 22.23 9.17
C THR A 100 10.11 22.76 8.29
N ALA A 101 10.45 22.05 7.21
CA ALA A 101 11.54 22.40 6.30
C ALA A 101 11.06 22.28 4.84
N ILE A 102 11.62 21.35 4.05
CA ILE A 102 11.21 21.15 2.66
C ILE A 102 9.99 20.23 2.64
N GLN A 103 8.80 20.80 2.41
CA GLN A 103 7.55 20.05 2.49
C GLN A 103 7.27 19.27 1.22
N LEU A 104 6.80 18.03 1.37
CA LEU A 104 6.22 17.22 0.29
C LEU A 104 4.81 16.80 0.69
N GLN A 105 3.86 17.73 0.53
CA GLN A 105 2.49 17.52 0.99
C GLN A 105 1.70 16.57 0.07
N PRO A 106 0.89 15.64 0.61
CA PRO A 106 0.01 14.77 -0.16
C PRO A 106 -1.28 15.51 -0.58
N ILE A 107 -1.13 16.56 -1.38
CA ILE A 107 -2.22 17.49 -1.74
C ILE A 107 -3.46 16.80 -2.33
N PHE A 108 -3.28 15.71 -3.08
CA PHE A 108 -4.38 14.96 -3.66
C PHE A 108 -5.17 14.20 -2.59
N ALA A 109 -4.49 13.62 -1.60
CA ALA A 109 -5.15 12.94 -0.50
C ALA A 109 -5.89 13.95 0.40
N GLN A 110 -5.28 15.10 0.68
CA GLN A 110 -5.93 16.20 1.42
C GLN A 110 -7.15 16.74 0.67
N TRP A 111 -7.08 16.86 -0.65
CA TRP A 111 -8.24 17.24 -1.48
C TRP A 111 -9.38 16.22 -1.40
N VAL A 112 -9.07 14.91 -1.44
CA VAL A 112 -10.05 13.85 -1.22
C VAL A 112 -10.65 13.93 0.19
N GLN A 113 -9.81 14.11 1.23
CA GLN A 113 -10.27 14.30 2.61
C GLN A 113 -11.29 15.43 2.72
N ASN A 114 -10.98 16.60 2.15
CA ASN A 114 -11.87 17.75 2.15
C ASN A 114 -13.18 17.49 1.39
N THR A 115 -13.11 16.79 0.25
CA THR A 115 -14.31 16.43 -0.53
C THR A 115 -15.25 15.54 0.28
N HIS A 116 -14.71 14.57 1.03
CA HIS A 116 -15.51 13.67 1.88
C HIS A 116 -15.99 14.33 3.18
N ALA A 117 -15.19 15.21 3.78
CA ALA A 117 -15.56 15.96 4.98
C ALA A 117 -16.70 16.95 4.71
N LEU A 118 -16.70 17.59 3.54
CA LEU A 118 -17.70 18.56 3.10
C LEU A 118 -18.88 17.94 2.35
N ALA A 119 -18.87 16.63 2.11
CA ALA A 119 -19.94 15.95 1.38
C ALA A 119 -21.34 16.09 2.01
N PRO A 120 -21.51 15.99 3.36
CA PRO A 120 -22.82 16.07 3.99
C PRO A 120 -23.55 17.36 3.64
N SER A 121 -24.82 17.24 3.22
CA SER A 121 -25.67 18.37 2.82
C SER A 121 -25.20 19.17 1.58
N VAL A 122 -24.11 18.78 0.92
CA VAL A 122 -23.61 19.42 -0.32
C VAL A 122 -23.70 18.45 -1.48
N THR A 123 -22.77 17.49 -1.56
CA THR A 123 -22.77 16.44 -2.60
C THR A 123 -23.55 15.20 -2.17
N ALA A 124 -23.87 15.09 -0.88
CA ALA A 124 -24.76 14.07 -0.32
C ALA A 124 -25.90 14.73 0.50
N PRO A 125 -26.98 15.22 -0.16
CA PRO A 125 -28.04 16.01 0.47
C PRO A 125 -28.89 15.29 1.54
N GLY A 126 -28.73 13.97 1.71
CA GLY A 126 -29.45 13.18 2.72
C GLY A 126 -28.60 12.69 3.89
N THR A 127 -27.30 12.99 3.91
CA THR A 127 -26.39 12.51 4.96
C THR A 127 -26.07 13.63 5.95
N THR A 128 -26.06 13.30 7.23
CA THR A 128 -25.76 14.23 8.34
C THR A 128 -24.29 14.22 8.75
N THR A 129 -23.55 13.15 8.43
CA THR A 129 -22.12 12.98 8.74
C THR A 129 -21.36 12.52 7.51
N SER A 130 -20.05 12.74 7.49
CA SER A 130 -19.15 12.18 6.48
C SER A 130 -19.10 10.65 6.58
N THR A 131 -18.50 9.99 5.58
CA THR A 131 -18.39 8.51 5.58
C THR A 131 -17.48 7.97 6.68
N SER A 132 -16.57 8.80 7.20
CA SER A 132 -15.70 8.49 8.34
C SER A 132 -15.25 9.79 9.00
N LEU A 133 -15.08 9.76 10.31
CA LEU A 133 -14.53 10.90 11.07
C LEU A 133 -13.04 11.12 10.79
N THR A 134 -12.36 10.15 10.20
CA THR A 134 -10.94 10.25 9.83
C THR A 134 -10.68 11.27 8.73
N TRP A 135 -11.67 11.63 7.91
CA TRP A 135 -11.53 12.60 6.82
C TRP A 135 -11.30 14.05 7.30
N GLY A 136 -11.68 14.38 8.54
CA GLY A 136 -11.70 15.75 9.03
C GLY A 136 -13.10 16.37 9.09
N GLY A 137 -13.20 17.55 9.68
CA GLY A 137 -14.46 18.31 9.83
C GLY A 137 -15.41 17.82 10.94
N GLY A 138 -15.16 16.66 11.55
CA GLY A 138 -15.90 16.15 12.70
C GLY A 138 -15.17 16.35 14.04
N GLU A 139 -15.92 16.33 15.14
CA GLU A 139 -15.35 16.39 16.49
C GLU A 139 -14.67 15.05 16.88
N LEU A 140 -13.70 15.15 17.79
CA LEU A 140 -13.10 13.98 18.43
C LEU A 140 -14.18 13.20 19.20
N ILE A 141 -14.27 11.90 18.95
CA ILE A 141 -15.17 11.03 19.73
C ILE A 141 -14.35 10.29 20.78
N ALA A 142 -14.75 10.42 22.04
CA ALA A 142 -14.18 9.68 23.16
C ALA A 142 -15.23 8.83 23.88
N VAL A 143 -14.85 7.63 24.30
CA VAL A 143 -15.67 6.72 25.11
C VAL A 143 -14.83 6.20 26.26
N GLY A 144 -15.30 6.38 27.50
CA GLY A 144 -14.58 5.90 28.69
C GLY A 144 -13.18 6.51 28.85
N GLY A 145 -12.99 7.78 28.46
CA GLY A 145 -11.69 8.47 28.53
C GLY A 145 -10.69 8.06 27.45
N LYS A 146 -11.08 7.20 26.50
CA LYS A 146 -10.27 6.80 25.35
C LYS A 146 -10.79 7.44 24.07
N VAL A 147 -9.90 7.79 23.15
CA VAL A 147 -10.28 8.33 21.84
C VAL A 147 -10.72 7.18 20.95
N ALA A 148 -11.98 7.20 20.51
CA ALA A 148 -12.51 6.20 19.60
C ALA A 148 -12.11 6.50 18.15
N LEU A 149 -12.33 7.74 17.70
CA LEU A 149 -12.01 8.21 16.35
C LEU A 149 -11.69 9.70 16.38
N LEU A 150 -10.74 10.11 15.54
CA LEU A 150 -10.39 11.51 15.30
C LEU A 150 -9.99 11.71 13.82
N PRO A 151 -9.97 12.96 13.32
CA PRO A 151 -9.35 13.28 12.04
C PRO A 151 -7.90 12.80 11.97
N ILE A 152 -7.51 12.20 10.84
CA ILE A 152 -6.13 11.77 10.60
C ILE A 152 -5.49 12.77 9.62
N PRO A 153 -4.75 13.78 10.10
CA PRO A 153 -4.07 14.71 9.21
C PRO A 153 -3.00 13.97 8.39
N LEU A 154 -2.81 14.39 7.15
CA LEU A 154 -1.81 13.83 6.25
C LEU A 154 -0.74 14.89 5.97
N GLY A 155 0.49 14.62 6.38
CA GLY A 155 1.64 15.51 6.19
C GLY A 155 2.72 14.91 5.29
N THR A 156 3.92 15.48 5.36
CA THR A 156 5.09 15.03 4.58
C THR A 156 5.47 13.59 4.94
N ALA A 157 5.39 13.22 6.22
CA ALA A 157 5.68 11.84 6.65
C ALA A 157 4.72 10.82 6.00
N ASP A 158 3.43 11.15 5.89
CA ASP A 158 2.45 10.32 5.24
C ASP A 158 2.71 10.20 3.74
N PHE A 159 3.10 11.30 3.08
CA PHE A 159 3.51 11.26 1.67
C PHE A 159 4.66 10.27 1.45
N LEU A 160 5.70 10.32 2.30
CA LEU A 160 6.87 9.44 2.19
C LEU A 160 6.49 7.98 2.38
N VAL A 161 5.74 7.63 3.44
CA VAL A 161 5.38 6.22 3.71
C VAL A 161 4.44 5.64 2.65
N HIS A 162 3.53 6.45 2.08
CA HIS A 162 2.67 5.99 0.99
C HIS A 162 3.47 5.68 -0.29
N HIS A 163 4.55 6.41 -0.57
CA HIS A 163 5.44 6.08 -1.69
C HIS A 163 6.28 4.82 -1.41
N ILE A 164 6.61 4.53 -0.15
CA ILE A 164 7.21 3.23 0.25
C ILE A 164 6.22 2.07 0.03
N HIS A 165 4.94 2.26 0.38
CA HIS A 165 3.90 1.27 0.08
C HIS A 165 3.78 1.04 -1.43
N ALA A 166 3.75 2.11 -2.22
CA ALA A 166 3.73 2.00 -3.68
C ALA A 166 4.97 1.24 -4.20
N PHE A 167 6.18 1.59 -3.75
CA PHE A 167 7.41 0.91 -4.12
C PHE A 167 7.36 -0.60 -3.84
N THR A 168 7.05 -0.99 -2.61
CA THR A 168 7.02 -2.40 -2.18
C THR A 168 5.94 -3.22 -2.91
N ILE A 169 4.77 -2.63 -3.18
CA ILE A 169 3.72 -3.26 -4.00
C ILE A 169 4.21 -3.45 -5.44
N HIS A 170 4.81 -2.43 -6.07
CA HIS A 170 5.30 -2.53 -7.45
C HIS A 170 6.40 -3.58 -7.59
N VAL A 171 7.33 -3.66 -6.63
CA VAL A 171 8.38 -4.70 -6.62
C VAL A 171 7.76 -6.09 -6.47
N THR A 172 6.76 -6.25 -5.60
CA THR A 172 6.04 -7.52 -5.44
C THR A 172 5.36 -7.91 -6.75
N VAL A 173 4.65 -6.99 -7.39
CA VAL A 173 4.02 -7.22 -8.70
C VAL A 173 5.06 -7.56 -9.77
N LEU A 174 6.21 -6.88 -9.80
CA LEU A 174 7.30 -7.17 -10.73
C LEU A 174 7.78 -8.61 -10.60
N ILE A 175 8.04 -9.07 -9.39
CA ILE A 175 8.52 -10.43 -9.13
C ILE A 175 7.46 -11.45 -9.56
N LEU A 176 6.22 -11.27 -9.11
CA LEU A 176 5.14 -12.21 -9.39
C LEU A 176 4.79 -12.25 -10.88
N LEU A 177 4.61 -11.09 -11.52
CA LEU A 177 4.27 -10.99 -12.93
C LEU A 177 5.38 -11.53 -13.82
N LYS A 178 6.65 -11.26 -13.49
CA LYS A 178 7.79 -11.85 -14.20
C LYS A 178 7.77 -13.37 -14.07
N GLY A 179 7.53 -13.91 -12.87
CA GLY A 179 7.41 -15.36 -12.65
C GLY A 179 6.31 -15.99 -13.50
N VAL A 180 5.16 -15.32 -13.60
CA VAL A 180 4.01 -15.75 -14.41
C VAL A 180 4.33 -15.71 -15.92
N LEU A 181 4.84 -14.59 -16.43
CA LEU A 181 5.08 -14.37 -17.86
C LEU A 181 6.22 -15.25 -18.42
N PHE A 182 7.25 -15.53 -17.61
CA PHE A 182 8.41 -16.34 -18.03
C PHE A 182 8.38 -17.78 -17.47
N ALA A 183 7.19 -18.30 -17.15
CA ALA A 183 7.01 -19.66 -16.63
C ALA A 183 7.28 -20.74 -17.70
N ARG A 184 6.88 -20.50 -18.96
CA ARG A 184 7.00 -21.49 -20.05
C ARG A 184 8.28 -21.37 -20.86
N SER A 185 8.74 -20.15 -21.10
CA SER A 185 9.95 -19.88 -21.87
C SER A 185 10.62 -18.60 -21.39
N SER A 186 11.87 -18.42 -21.80
CA SER A 186 12.62 -17.18 -21.67
C SER A 186 13.72 -17.16 -22.72
N ARG A 187 14.32 -16.00 -22.99
CA ARG A 187 15.48 -15.91 -23.89
C ARG A 187 16.65 -16.79 -23.46
N LEU A 188 16.78 -17.07 -22.16
CA LEU A 188 17.84 -17.90 -21.59
C LEU A 188 17.51 -19.40 -21.64
N ILE A 189 16.26 -19.78 -21.34
CA ILE A 189 15.77 -21.17 -21.35
C ILE A 189 14.48 -21.21 -22.19
N PRO A 190 14.57 -21.52 -23.49
CA PRO A 190 13.42 -21.53 -24.39
C PRO A 190 12.40 -22.64 -24.08
N ASP A 191 12.85 -23.76 -23.53
CA ASP A 191 12.06 -24.97 -23.28
C ASP A 191 11.74 -25.19 -21.78
N LYS A 192 11.73 -24.10 -20.99
CA LYS A 192 11.53 -24.14 -19.53
C LYS A 192 10.28 -24.91 -19.13
N ALA A 193 9.22 -24.91 -19.94
CA ALA A 193 8.00 -25.67 -19.70
C ALA A 193 8.25 -27.16 -19.43
N ASN A 194 9.30 -27.76 -20.01
CA ASN A 194 9.65 -29.18 -19.82
C ASN A 194 10.19 -29.48 -18.41
N LEU A 195 10.73 -28.46 -17.72
CA LEU A 195 11.24 -28.60 -16.36
C LEU A 195 10.13 -28.59 -15.30
N GLY A 196 8.90 -28.24 -15.70
CA GLY A 196 7.75 -28.09 -14.81
C GLY A 196 7.77 -26.79 -13.97
N PHE A 197 6.76 -26.61 -13.13
CA PHE A 197 6.60 -25.38 -12.32
C PHE A 197 7.62 -25.27 -11.16
N ARG A 198 8.07 -26.40 -10.61
CA ARG A 198 8.95 -26.44 -9.43
C ARG A 198 10.18 -27.30 -9.71
N PHE A 199 11.26 -26.63 -10.13
CA PHE A 199 12.61 -27.19 -10.29
C PHE A 199 13.63 -26.24 -9.64
N LEU A 200 14.77 -26.77 -9.17
CA LEU A 200 15.76 -25.97 -8.44
C LEU A 200 16.61 -25.10 -9.38
N VAL A 201 17.27 -25.75 -10.34
CA VAL A 201 18.10 -25.11 -11.37
C VAL A 201 18.29 -26.13 -12.50
N MET A 202 18.52 -25.65 -13.72
CA MET A 202 18.93 -26.54 -14.82
C MET A 202 20.40 -26.95 -14.59
N MET A 203 20.66 -28.21 -14.26
CA MET A 203 22.00 -28.77 -14.38
C MET A 203 22.24 -29.09 -15.85
N ALA A 204 23.11 -28.30 -16.49
CA ALA A 204 23.62 -28.64 -17.80
C ALA A 204 24.44 -29.93 -17.68
N TRP A 205 23.99 -31.00 -18.35
CA TRP A 205 24.78 -32.18 -18.65
C TRP A 205 25.14 -32.14 -20.13
#